data_AF-A0A369TN53-F1
#
_entry.id   AF-A0A369TN53-F1
#
_cell.length_a   1.000
_cell.length_b   1.000
_cell.length_c   1.000
_cell.angle_alpha   90.00
_cell.angle_beta   90.00
_cell.angle_gamma   90.00
#
_symmetry.space_group_name_H-M   'P 1'
#
loop_
_entity.id
_entity.type
_entity.pdbx_description
1 polymer ?
#
loop_
_entity_poly.entity_id
_entity_poly.type
_entity_poly.pdbx_seq_one_letter_code
_entity_poly.pdbx_strand_id
1 'polypeptide(L)' 'MTALSTPLKRLFHDHPASVNESYAQHMQFALGFAFWLTVAAGAALVHALIPALCQTTASRILSRLHGRIARRHAH' A
#
# COMPACT_ATOMS: atom_id res chain seq x y z
N MET A 1 -37.54 7.67 -2.59
CA MET A 1 -36.58 7.77 -3.71
C MET A 1 -35.24 7.22 -3.22
N THR A 2 -35.05 5.90 -3.26
CA THR A 2 -33.78 5.27 -2.92
C THR A 2 -32.83 5.46 -4.09
N ALA A 3 -31.80 6.30 -3.93
CA ALA A 3 -30.73 6.41 -4.90
C ALA A 3 -30.09 5.02 -5.07
N LEU A 4 -30.16 4.45 -6.28
CA LEU A 4 -29.38 3.25 -6.60
C LEU A 4 -27.91 3.59 -6.41
N SER A 5 -27.30 3.03 -5.38
CA SER A 5 -25.86 3.12 -5.12
C SER A 5 -25.12 2.41 -6.23
N THR A 6 -24.74 3.13 -7.29
CA THR A 6 -23.95 2.58 -8.38
C THR A 6 -22.67 1.96 -7.80
N PRO A 7 -22.25 0.75 -8.23
CA PRO A 7 -21.05 0.08 -7.69
C PRO A 7 -19.81 0.98 -7.69
N LEU A 8 -19.69 1.88 -8.67
CA LEU A 8 -18.64 2.89 -8.74
C LEU A 8 -18.62 3.84 -7.52
N LYS A 9 -19.78 4.30 -7.04
CA LYS A 9 -19.88 5.15 -5.85
C LYS A 9 -19.40 4.39 -4.61
N ARG A 10 -19.79 3.12 -4.47
CA ARG A 10 -19.40 2.30 -3.32
C ARG A 10 -17.90 2.03 -3.27
N LEU A 11 -17.29 1.71 -4.41
CA LEU A 11 -15.85 1.39 -4.47
C LEU A 11 -14.95 2.62 -4.40
N PHE A 12 -15.32 3.72 -5.05
CA PHE A 12 -14.43 4.86 -5.24
C PHE A 12 -14.72 6.03 -4.30
N HIS A 13 -15.91 6.08 -3.69
CA HIS A 13 -16.30 7.12 -2.74
C HIS A 13 -16.48 6.57 -1.32
N ASP A 14 -17.27 5.50 -1.16
CA ASP A 14 -17.59 4.99 0.19
C ASP A 14 -16.40 4.29 0.87
N HIS A 15 -15.52 3.62 0.10
CA HIS A 15 -14.31 2.99 0.66
C HIS A 15 -13.26 4.00 1.18
N PRO A 16 -12.82 5.02 0.42
CA PRO A 16 -11.95 6.07 0.96
C PRO A 16 -12.61 6.86 2.11
N ALA A 17 -13.92 7.10 2.02
CA ALA A 17 -14.67 7.79 3.09
C ALA A 17 -14.68 6.99 4.39
N SER A 18 -14.69 5.65 4.35
CA SER A 18 -14.62 4.79 5.55
C SER A 18 -13.30 4.92 6.33
N VAL A 19 -12.26 5.49 5.69
CA VAL A 19 -10.97 5.80 6.32
C VAL A 19 -10.70 7.31 6.38
N ASN A 20 -11.72 8.14 6.21
CA ASN A 20 -11.66 9.61 6.21
C ASN A 20 -10.67 10.19 5.17
N GLU A 21 -10.58 9.58 4.00
CA GLU A 21 -9.70 10.06 2.91
C GLU A 21 -10.48 10.40 1.65
N SER A 22 -9.96 11.40 0.92
CA SER A 22 -10.34 11.55 -0.49
C SER A 22 -9.78 10.38 -1.32
N TYR A 23 -10.47 10.03 -2.41
CA TYR A 23 -10.02 8.99 -3.33
C TYR A 23 -8.57 9.20 -3.82
N ALA A 24 -8.19 10.44 -4.12
CA ALA A 24 -6.84 10.77 -4.58
C ALA A 24 -5.77 10.51 -3.50
N GLN A 25 -6.05 10.85 -2.23
CA GLN A 25 -5.15 10.56 -1.10
C GLN A 25 -4.98 9.05 -0.90
N HIS A 26 -6.09 8.31 -0.95
CA HIS A 26 -6.09 6.87 -0.80
C HIS A 26 -5.32 6.19 -1.94
N MET A 27 -5.57 6.60 -3.18
CA MET A 27 -4.89 6.11 -4.38
C MET A 27 -3.38 6.40 -4.34
N GLN A 28 -2.98 7.63 -3.99
CA GLN A 28 -1.57 8.00 -3.89
C GLN A 28 -0.84 7.16 -2.83
N PHE A 29 -1.47 6.93 -1.68
CA PHE A 29 -0.92 6.05 -0.65
C PHE A 29 -0.78 4.62 -1.16
N ALA A 30 -1.85 4.06 -1.74
CA ALA A 30 -1.87 2.68 -2.24
C ALA A 30 -0.84 2.44 -3.34
N LEU A 31 -0.74 3.33 -4.33
CA LEU A 31 0.26 3.25 -5.40
C LEU A 31 1.68 3.37 -4.86
N GLY A 32 1.92 4.30 -3.93
CA GLY A 32 3.23 4.42 -3.28
C GLY A 32 3.58 3.18 -2.45
N PHE A 33 2.61 2.56 -1.79
CA PHE A 33 2.81 1.32 -1.05
C PHE A 33 3.14 0.15 -1.98
N ALA A 34 2.35 -0.03 -3.04
CA ALA A 34 2.55 -1.07 -4.04
C ALA A 34 3.93 -0.97 -4.70
N PHE A 35 4.35 0.22 -5.10
CA PHE A 35 5.68 0.46 -5.67
C PHE A 35 6.81 -0.08 -4.78
N TRP A 36 6.81 0.29 -3.49
CA TRP A 36 7.85 -0.15 -2.56
C TRP A 36 7.78 -1.65 -2.28
N LEU A 37 6.59 -2.25 -2.27
CA LEU A 37 6.44 -3.69 -2.10
C LEU A 37 7.06 -4.45 -3.29
N THR A 38 6.83 -3.97 -4.52
CA THR A 38 7.46 -4.53 -5.73
C THR A 38 8.98 -4.40 -5.67
N VAL A 39 9.51 -3.26 -5.22
CA VAL A 39 10.97 -3.08 -5.03
C VAL A 39 11.51 -4.07 -3.99
N ALA A 40 10.81 -4.28 -2.87
CA ALA A 40 11.22 -5.24 -1.85
C ALA A 40 11.23 -6.68 -2.39
N ALA A 41 10.21 -7.07 -3.16
CA ALA A 41 10.14 -8.37 -3.80
C ALA A 41 11.30 -8.55 -4.81
N GLY A 42 11.57 -7.55 -5.64
CA GLY A 42 12.71 -7.55 -6.56
C GLY A 42 14.05 -7.68 -5.84
N ALA A 43 14.25 -6.96 -4.73
CA ALA A 43 15.45 -7.07 -3.92
C ALA A 43 15.62 -8.46 -3.30
N ALA A 44 14.54 -9.07 -2.81
CA ALA A 44 14.55 -10.43 -2.29
C ALA A 44 14.87 -11.46 -3.39
N LEU A 45 14.34 -11.28 -4.60
CA LEU A 45 14.64 -12.13 -5.74
C LEU A 45 16.13 -12.04 -6.14
N VAL A 46 16.67 -10.82 -6.25
CA VAL A 46 18.11 -10.62 -6.51
C VAL A 46 18.96 -11.28 -5.43
N HIS A 47 18.59 -11.14 -4.16
CA HIS A 47 19.28 -11.80 -3.06
C HIS A 47 19.20 -13.33 -3.14
N ALA A 48 18.07 -13.89 -3.54
CA ALA A 48 17.90 -15.34 -3.70
C ALA A 48 18.81 -15.92 -4.81
N LEU A 49 19.06 -15.13 -5.87
CA LEU A 49 19.98 -15.51 -6.94
C LEU A 49 21.45 -15.25 -6.57
N ILE A 50 21.71 -14.15 -5.86
CA ILE A 50 23.05 -13.69 -5.47
C ILE A 50 23.02 -13.28 -3.99
N PRO A 51 23.33 -14.19 -3.04
CA PRO A 51 23.19 -13.93 -1.60
C PRO A 51 24.01 -12.74 -1.05
N ALA A 52 25.07 -12.34 -1.74
CA ALA A 52 25.86 -11.18 -1.35
C ALA A 52 25.16 -9.83 -1.63
N LEU A 53 24.17 -9.78 -2.52
CA LEU A 53 23.46 -8.56 -2.89
C LEU A 53 22.18 -8.40 -2.09
N CYS A 54 21.74 -7.15 -1.87
CA CYS A 54 20.45 -6.79 -1.29
C CYS A 54 20.12 -7.39 0.10
N GLN A 55 21.11 -7.85 0.86
CA GLN A 55 20.96 -8.62 2.12
C GLN A 55 19.91 -8.06 3.11
N THR A 56 19.80 -6.74 3.25
CA THR A 56 18.85 -6.11 4.18
C THR A 56 17.80 -5.24 3.48
N THR A 57 17.84 -5.14 2.14
CA THR A 57 17.03 -4.19 1.39
C THR A 57 15.54 -4.50 1.50
N ALA A 58 15.16 -5.76 1.25
CA ALA A 58 13.77 -6.19 1.34
C ALA A 58 13.22 -5.99 2.77
N SER A 59 13.96 -6.45 3.79
CA SER A 59 13.56 -6.36 5.20
C SER A 59 13.38 -4.91 5.65
N ARG A 60 14.31 -4.01 5.31
CA ARG A 60 14.21 -2.58 5.64
C ARG A 60 12.99 -1.92 5.01
N ILE A 61 12.70 -2.25 3.74
CA ILE A 61 11.51 -1.73 3.06
C ILE A 61 10.24 -2.24 3.75
N LEU A 62 10.15 -3.54 4.04
CA LEU A 62 8.99 -4.12 4.73
C LEU A 62 8.78 -3.51 6.11
N SER A 63 9.83 -3.33 6.92
CA SER A 63 9.72 -2.66 8.23
C SER A 63 9.20 -1.22 8.09
N ARG A 64 9.68 -0.48 7.08
CA ARG A 64 9.19 0.88 6.80
C ARG A 64 7.71 0.88 6.40
N LEU A 65 7.32 -0.04 5.51
CA LEU A 65 5.94 -0.18 5.04
C LEU A 65 4.99 -0.58 6.17
N HIS A 66 5.40 -1.55 7.00
CA HIS A 66 4.66 -1.97 8.17
C HIS A 66 4.45 -0.81 9.15
N GLY A 67 5.49 -0.03 9.44
CA GLY A 67 5.37 1.17 10.28
C GLY A 67 4.45 2.24 9.68
N ARG A 68 4.39 2.37 8.35
CA ARG A 68 3.45 3.29 7.67
C ARG A 68 2.00 2.83 7.83
N ILE A 69 1.72 1.53 7.73
CA ILE A 69 0.38 0.95 7.98
C ILE A 69 0.00 1.16 9.44
N ALA A 70 0.88 0.80 10.38
CA ALA A 70 0.61 0.89 11.81
C ALA A 70 0.24 2.32 12.24
N ARG A 71 0.99 3.33 11.77
CA ARG A 71 0.67 4.75 12.04
C ARG A 71 -0.65 5.22 11.43
N ARG A 72 -1.10 4.59 10.35
CA ARG A 72 -2.32 4.97 9.62
C ARG A 72 -3.58 4.42 10.30
N HIS A 73 -3.49 3.29 10.99
CA HIS A 73 -4.58 2.66 11.72
C HIS A 73 -4.55 2.91 13.24
N ALA A 74 -3.63 3.75 13.73
CA ALA A 74 -3.54 4.12 15.14
C ALA A 74 -4.56 5.21 15.56
N HIS A 75 -5.58 5.45 14.73
CA HIS A 75 -6.64 6.45 14.91
C HIS A 75 -7.99 5.77 14.98
#